data_AF-A0A932Y661-F1
#
_entry.id   AF-A0A932Y661-F1
#
_cell.length_a   1.000
_cell.length_b   1.000
_cell.length_c   1.000
_cell.angle_alpha   90.00
_cell.angle_beta   90.00
_cell.angle_gamma   90.00
#
_symmetry.space_group_name_H-M   'P 1'
#
loop_
_entity.id
_entity.type
_entity.pdbx_description
1 polymer ?
#
loop_
_entity_poly.entity_id
_entity_poly.type
_entity_poly.pdbx_seq_one_letter_code
_entity_poly.pdbx_strand_id
1 'polypeptide(L)'
;MRLDIVILPSKSLSEKIGKQNKALEKDAPLVFSVDNKKLFPHITLYHVSVKKENLDQIYQKVQVIAQSTSPFKLLSRRINSEDGVFVLDLKNNSQIYRLHEQVVESLASLRQRSWRNYKGLTGIRKKLVNKYGHRHILKFFRPHITLGKMKDKKNLKKILSQTKIPISSFVADNIAVTEVDNYSQVTRIIKKFKLEPTRLPSQAKFGGQVNRRATSTPKSIRDLQEAVKILKAGGIVVYPTDTSYGLAVDATNVDAVKKLYQLKGRNFKKPIHVIAPLGKSSHTPVYGRKWLDRIVRINPQAKKLIKEFWPGPLTLVLPLKAKWKSWQMLSAGTKNLGIRYPAHKIAQALVESFGKPITTTSANISGKSDTYSVEEVKQQFTKLRLSTDITFLDGGKLPKQQPSTVISLIKDVKILRAGPISRKQILKALK
;
A
#
# COMPACT_ATOMS: atom_id res chain seq x y z
N MET A 1 -27.01 -3.23 -18.75
CA MET A 1 -25.96 -2.47 -19.47
C MET A 1 -24.58 -3.01 -19.09
N ARG A 2 -23.61 -2.91 -20.00
CA ARG A 2 -22.23 -3.35 -19.80
C ARG A 2 -21.35 -2.12 -19.79
N LEU A 3 -20.73 -1.86 -18.64
CA LEU A 3 -19.97 -0.66 -18.41
C LEU A 3 -18.54 -1.02 -18.03
N ASP A 4 -17.61 -0.23 -18.52
CA ASP A 4 -16.26 -0.17 -17.99
C ASP A 4 -16.04 1.18 -17.32
N ILE A 5 -15.51 1.13 -16.11
CA ILE A 5 -14.90 2.30 -15.47
C ILE A 5 -13.44 2.30 -15.87
N VAL A 6 -12.99 3.37 -16.51
CA VAL A 6 -11.66 3.41 -17.13
C VAL A 6 -10.90 4.68 -16.77
N ILE A 7 -9.58 4.62 -16.88
CA ILE A 7 -8.73 5.81 -17.06
C ILE A 7 -8.53 6.00 -18.55
N LEU A 8 -8.75 7.22 -19.04
CA LEU A 8 -8.43 7.59 -20.42
C LEU A 8 -7.03 8.21 -20.48
N PRO A 9 -6.14 7.77 -21.39
CA PRO A 9 -4.88 8.42 -21.63
C PRO A 9 -5.06 9.85 -22.15
N SER A 10 -4.01 10.67 -22.03
CA SER A 10 -4.00 12.01 -22.62
C SER A 10 -4.19 11.96 -24.14
N LYS A 11 -4.82 12.99 -24.72
CA LYS A 11 -5.06 13.08 -26.17
C LYS A 11 -3.78 12.81 -26.98
N SER A 12 -2.65 13.38 -26.56
CA SER A 12 -1.34 13.18 -27.21
C SER A 12 -0.88 11.72 -27.17
N LEU A 13 -1.04 11.01 -26.04
CA LEU A 13 -0.67 9.60 -25.96
C LEU A 13 -1.62 8.73 -26.78
N SER A 14 -2.92 9.01 -26.71
CA SER A 14 -3.94 8.35 -27.51
C SER A 14 -3.62 8.45 -29.00
N GLU A 15 -3.36 9.64 -29.53
CA GLU A 15 -2.97 9.84 -30.93
C GLU A 15 -1.68 9.10 -31.32
N LYS A 16 -0.68 9.08 -30.44
CA LYS A 16 0.56 8.30 -30.67
C LYS A 16 0.28 6.80 -30.77
N ILE A 17 -0.55 6.27 -29.88
CA ILE A 17 -1.00 4.87 -29.92
C ILE A 17 -1.71 4.57 -31.25
N GLY A 18 -2.64 5.43 -31.67
CA GLY A 18 -3.39 5.25 -32.92
C GLY A 18 -2.49 5.28 -34.17
N LYS A 19 -1.58 6.25 -34.27
CA LYS A 19 -0.60 6.34 -35.37
C LYS A 19 0.29 5.10 -35.44
N GLN A 20 0.77 4.63 -34.30
CA GLN A 20 1.60 3.44 -34.20
C GLN A 20 0.84 2.18 -34.60
N ASN A 21 -0.38 2.00 -34.10
CA ASN A 21 -1.22 0.86 -34.45
C ASN A 21 -1.51 0.80 -35.96
N LYS A 22 -1.78 1.94 -36.59
CA LYS A 22 -1.96 2.03 -38.05
C LYS A 22 -0.68 1.66 -38.82
N ALA A 23 0.50 1.97 -38.28
CA ALA A 23 1.76 1.53 -38.87
C ALA A 23 1.93 0.01 -38.73
N LEU A 24 1.68 -0.54 -37.54
CA LEU A 24 1.76 -1.98 -37.29
C LEU A 24 0.80 -2.79 -38.16
N GLU A 25 -0.39 -2.25 -38.44
CA GLU A 25 -1.39 -2.92 -39.27
C GLU A 25 -0.95 -3.09 -40.73
N LYS A 26 0.00 -2.26 -41.23
CA LYS A 26 0.61 -2.45 -42.55
C LYS A 26 1.51 -3.68 -42.60
N ASP A 27 2.22 -3.96 -41.51
CA ASP A 27 3.20 -5.05 -41.41
C ASP A 27 2.57 -6.35 -40.91
N ALA A 28 1.45 -6.28 -40.20
CA ALA A 28 0.77 -7.44 -39.63
C ALA A 28 -0.75 -7.21 -39.45
N PRO A 29 -1.61 -8.09 -40.01
CA PRO A 29 -3.06 -7.97 -39.85
C PRO A 29 -3.50 -8.09 -38.38
N LEU A 30 -4.31 -7.12 -37.93
CA LEU A 30 -4.88 -7.08 -36.59
C LEU A 30 -6.33 -7.58 -36.62
N VAL A 31 -6.75 -8.34 -35.59
CA VAL A 31 -8.15 -8.70 -35.34
C VAL A 31 -8.94 -7.45 -34.92
N PHE A 32 -8.31 -6.61 -34.11
CA PHE A 32 -8.76 -5.25 -33.82
C PHE A 32 -7.57 -4.41 -33.38
N SER A 33 -7.66 -3.11 -33.62
CA SER A 33 -6.66 -2.12 -33.23
C SER A 33 -7.35 -0.95 -32.55
N VAL A 34 -6.65 -0.35 -31.59
CA VAL A 34 -7.15 0.85 -30.91
C VAL A 34 -6.74 2.07 -31.73
N ASP A 35 -7.71 2.71 -32.40
CA ASP A 35 -7.49 3.72 -33.43
C ASP A 35 -7.91 5.16 -33.02
N ASN A 36 -8.50 5.31 -31.83
CA ASN A 36 -9.17 6.52 -31.33
C ASN A 36 -10.38 7.00 -32.14
N LYS A 37 -10.90 6.17 -33.05
CA LYS A 37 -12.13 6.46 -33.81
C LYS A 37 -13.24 5.51 -33.40
N LYS A 38 -12.99 4.21 -33.54
CA LYS A 38 -13.92 3.14 -33.19
C LYS A 38 -13.62 2.59 -31.79
N LEU A 39 -12.34 2.43 -31.47
CA LEU A 39 -11.88 1.89 -30.20
C LEU A 39 -10.95 2.88 -29.50
N PHE A 40 -11.22 3.14 -28.22
CA PHE A 40 -10.45 4.10 -27.43
C PHE A 40 -9.39 3.40 -26.57
N PRO A 41 -8.14 3.90 -26.49
CA PRO A 41 -7.15 3.38 -25.58
C PRO A 41 -7.56 3.74 -24.17
N HIS A 42 -7.48 2.78 -23.27
CA HIS A 42 -7.98 2.93 -21.92
C HIS A 42 -7.27 1.95 -20.98
N ILE A 43 -7.34 2.26 -19.69
CA ILE A 43 -6.99 1.32 -18.62
C ILE A 43 -8.30 0.98 -17.93
N THR A 44 -8.78 -0.27 -18.06
CA THR A 44 -9.98 -0.66 -17.32
C THR A 44 -9.67 -0.79 -15.84
N LEU A 45 -10.40 -0.02 -15.02
CA LEU A 45 -10.42 -0.16 -13.57
C LEU A 45 -11.45 -1.21 -13.17
N TYR A 46 -12.64 -1.26 -13.77
CA TYR A 46 -13.63 -2.27 -13.41
C TYR A 46 -14.61 -2.54 -14.54
N HIS A 47 -14.76 -3.83 -14.87
CA HIS A 47 -15.83 -4.32 -15.74
C HIS A 47 -17.06 -4.61 -14.89
N VAL A 48 -18.16 -3.91 -15.15
CA VAL A 48 -19.38 -4.05 -14.35
C VAL A 48 -20.62 -4.11 -15.24
N SER A 49 -21.48 -5.10 -15.00
CA SER A 49 -22.81 -5.13 -15.57
C SER A 49 -23.79 -4.53 -14.57
N VAL A 50 -24.59 -3.57 -14.98
CA VAL A 50 -25.56 -2.86 -14.13
C VAL A 50 -26.90 -2.76 -14.82
N LYS A 51 -27.98 -2.62 -14.06
CA LYS A 51 -29.27 -2.20 -14.61
C LYS A 51 -29.20 -0.75 -15.06
N LYS A 52 -29.99 -0.37 -16.08
CA LYS A 52 -30.03 1.00 -16.61
C LYS A 52 -30.45 2.01 -15.53
N GLU A 53 -31.38 1.62 -14.65
CA GLU A 53 -31.85 2.42 -13.50
C GLU A 53 -30.73 2.77 -12.48
N ASN A 54 -29.64 1.99 -12.40
CA ASN A 54 -28.55 2.26 -11.46
C ASN A 54 -27.50 3.25 -12.02
N LEU A 55 -27.67 3.75 -13.25
CA LEU A 55 -26.64 4.53 -13.95
C LEU A 55 -26.29 5.84 -13.24
N ASP A 56 -27.28 6.56 -12.72
CA ASP A 56 -27.03 7.80 -11.96
C ASP A 56 -26.30 7.55 -10.65
N GLN A 57 -26.60 6.44 -9.97
CA GLN A 57 -25.90 6.05 -8.76
C GLN A 57 -24.44 5.65 -9.03
N ILE A 58 -24.17 5.03 -10.19
CA ILE A 58 -22.80 4.81 -10.68
C ILE A 58 -22.10 6.16 -10.87
N TYR A 59 -22.73 7.15 -11.52
CA TYR A 59 -22.14 8.47 -11.72
C TYR A 59 -21.80 9.16 -10.41
N GLN A 60 -22.71 9.16 -9.43
CA GLN A 60 -22.47 9.76 -8.13
C GLN A 60 -21.27 9.10 -7.42
N LYS A 61 -21.21 7.77 -7.40
CA LYS A 61 -20.10 7.04 -6.78
C LYS A 61 -18.76 7.28 -7.49
N VAL A 62 -18.76 7.32 -8.82
CA VAL A 62 -17.56 7.62 -9.62
C VAL A 62 -17.13 9.08 -9.43
N GLN A 63 -18.06 10.03 -9.35
CA GLN A 63 -17.79 11.44 -9.05
C GLN A 63 -17.09 11.61 -7.70
N VAL A 64 -17.58 10.95 -6.64
CA VAL A 64 -16.96 11.00 -5.30
C VAL A 64 -15.53 10.44 -5.33
N ILE A 65 -15.31 9.34 -6.06
CA ILE A 65 -13.96 8.77 -6.23
C ILE A 65 -13.06 9.77 -6.99
N ALA A 66 -13.55 10.39 -8.06
CA ALA A 66 -12.78 11.35 -8.84
C ALA A 66 -12.39 12.59 -8.02
N GLN A 67 -13.32 13.13 -7.24
CA GLN A 67 -13.08 14.29 -6.36
C GLN A 67 -12.12 14.01 -5.20
N SER A 68 -11.99 12.75 -4.80
CA SER A 68 -11.10 12.32 -3.71
C SER A 68 -9.75 11.78 -4.22
N THR A 69 -9.53 11.73 -5.53
CA THR A 69 -8.33 11.18 -6.14
C THR A 69 -7.57 12.29 -6.87
N SER A 70 -6.37 12.61 -6.39
CA SER A 70 -5.46 13.53 -7.09
C SER A 70 -4.99 12.94 -8.42
N PRO A 71 -4.82 13.74 -9.49
CA PRO A 71 -4.15 13.30 -10.71
C PRO A 71 -2.77 12.67 -10.42
N PHE A 72 -2.40 11.63 -11.16
CA PHE A 72 -1.14 10.92 -10.94
C PHE A 72 -0.43 10.52 -12.23
N LYS A 73 0.90 10.47 -12.16
CA LYS A 73 1.74 10.08 -13.29
C LYS A 73 1.80 8.56 -13.43
N LEU A 74 1.57 8.09 -14.64
CA LEU A 74 1.69 6.71 -15.07
C LEU A 74 2.91 6.51 -15.94
N LEU A 75 3.60 5.39 -15.74
CA LEU A 75 4.82 5.02 -16.44
C LEU A 75 4.68 3.59 -16.98
N SER A 76 4.85 3.43 -18.28
CA SER A 76 5.09 2.14 -18.93
C SER A 76 6.54 2.06 -19.40
N ARG A 77 7.15 0.89 -19.27
CA ARG A 77 8.54 0.62 -19.72
C ARG A 77 8.65 -0.51 -20.73
N ARG A 78 7.54 -1.19 -21.04
CA ARG A 78 7.52 -2.37 -21.92
C ARG A 78 6.13 -2.62 -22.49
N ILE A 79 6.09 -3.19 -23.68
CA ILE A 79 4.92 -3.96 -24.13
C ILE A 79 5.09 -5.41 -23.68
N ASN A 80 3.99 -6.01 -23.25
CA ASN A 80 3.88 -7.45 -23.13
C ASN A 80 2.85 -7.98 -24.13
N SER A 81 2.88 -9.29 -24.36
CA SER A 81 1.83 -10.01 -25.08
C SER A 81 1.19 -11.08 -24.19
N GLU A 82 -0.14 -11.19 -24.22
CA GLU A 82 -0.91 -12.28 -23.61
C GLU A 82 -2.00 -12.71 -24.60
N ASP A 83 -2.04 -14.00 -24.98
CA ASP A 83 -3.03 -14.58 -25.91
C ASP A 83 -3.16 -13.89 -27.29
N GLY A 84 -2.10 -13.28 -27.79
CA GLY A 84 -2.10 -12.53 -29.06
C GLY A 84 -2.54 -11.07 -28.93
N VAL A 85 -2.93 -10.66 -27.73
CA VAL A 85 -3.16 -9.24 -27.37
C VAL A 85 -1.85 -8.65 -26.90
N PHE A 86 -1.47 -7.50 -27.44
CA PHE A 86 -0.30 -6.76 -26.97
C PHE A 86 -0.73 -5.49 -26.24
N VAL A 87 -0.04 -5.21 -25.14
CA VAL A 87 -0.49 -4.24 -24.15
C VAL A 87 0.67 -3.41 -23.62
N LEU A 88 0.43 -2.14 -23.33
CA LEU A 88 1.33 -1.33 -22.50
C LEU A 88 1.21 -1.77 -21.05
N ASP A 89 2.28 -2.31 -20.48
CA ASP A 89 2.29 -2.82 -19.11
C ASP A 89 2.42 -1.67 -18.09
N LEU A 90 1.43 -1.56 -17.20
CA LEU A 90 1.38 -0.54 -16.16
C LEU A 90 1.46 -1.14 -14.75
N LYS A 91 1.91 -2.39 -14.60
CA LYS A 91 1.91 -3.09 -13.30
C LYS A 91 2.71 -2.42 -12.19
N ASN A 92 3.66 -1.55 -12.53
CA ASN A 92 4.55 -0.86 -11.59
C ASN A 92 3.99 0.48 -11.09
N ASN A 93 2.70 0.77 -11.30
CA ASN A 93 2.05 2.02 -10.90
C ASN A 93 1.05 1.76 -9.76
N SER A 94 1.46 1.92 -8.49
CA SER A 94 0.62 1.52 -7.36
C SER A 94 -0.66 2.37 -7.20
N GLN A 95 -0.67 3.62 -7.67
CA GLN A 95 -1.87 4.48 -7.64
C GLN A 95 -3.04 3.87 -8.43
N ILE A 96 -2.78 3.18 -9.55
CA ILE A 96 -3.86 2.52 -10.32
C ILE A 96 -4.51 1.42 -9.49
N TYR A 97 -3.74 0.65 -8.70
CA TYR A 97 -4.30 -0.43 -7.88
C TYR A 97 -5.20 0.12 -6.77
N ARG A 98 -4.84 1.26 -6.16
CA ARG A 98 -5.68 1.92 -5.14
C ARG A 98 -6.99 2.40 -5.76
N LEU A 99 -6.90 3.10 -6.90
CA LEU A 99 -8.07 3.57 -7.62
C LEU A 99 -8.96 2.41 -8.10
N HIS A 100 -8.35 1.33 -8.58
CA HIS A 100 -9.04 0.09 -8.93
C HIS A 100 -9.81 -0.48 -7.74
N GLU A 101 -9.19 -0.63 -6.58
CA GLU A 101 -9.85 -1.13 -5.37
C GLU A 101 -11.04 -0.24 -4.97
N GLN A 102 -10.86 1.08 -4.93
CA GLN A 102 -11.94 2.02 -4.60
C GLN A 102 -13.13 1.90 -5.56
N VAL A 103 -12.87 1.82 -6.87
CA VAL A 103 -13.90 1.65 -7.89
C VAL A 103 -14.61 0.30 -7.72
N VAL A 104 -13.86 -0.79 -7.59
CA VAL A 104 -14.43 -2.14 -7.44
C VAL A 104 -15.28 -2.23 -6.18
N GLU A 105 -14.78 -1.77 -5.04
CA GLU A 105 -15.50 -1.81 -3.76
C GLU A 105 -16.75 -0.92 -3.77
N SER A 106 -16.66 0.30 -4.28
CA SER A 106 -17.77 1.25 -4.30
C SER A 106 -18.93 0.79 -5.19
N LEU A 107 -18.62 0.16 -6.32
CA LEU A 107 -19.61 -0.26 -7.31
C LEU A 107 -20.05 -1.72 -7.17
N ALA A 108 -19.41 -2.50 -6.28
CA ALA A 108 -19.71 -3.92 -6.08
C ALA A 108 -21.17 -4.20 -5.74
N SER A 109 -21.84 -3.31 -5.01
CA SER A 109 -23.24 -3.49 -4.61
C SER A 109 -24.24 -3.20 -5.74
N LEU A 110 -23.83 -2.49 -6.78
CA LEU A 110 -24.70 -2.05 -7.88
C LEU A 110 -24.64 -2.97 -9.10
N ARG A 111 -23.74 -3.95 -9.06
CA ARG A 111 -23.57 -4.90 -10.14
C ARG A 111 -24.71 -5.91 -10.19
N GLN A 112 -24.94 -6.42 -11.38
CA GLN A 112 -25.69 -7.64 -11.62
C GLN A 112 -24.76 -8.87 -11.60
N ARG A 113 -25.24 -10.01 -12.11
CA ARG A 113 -24.45 -11.23 -12.26
C ARG A 113 -23.22 -10.99 -13.16
N SER A 114 -22.24 -11.88 -13.03
CA SER A 114 -20.99 -11.78 -13.78
C SER A 114 -21.25 -11.75 -15.29
N TRP A 115 -20.49 -10.90 -15.98
CA TRP A 115 -20.52 -10.76 -17.43
C TRP A 115 -20.27 -12.08 -18.16
N ARG A 116 -19.25 -12.84 -17.72
CA ARG A 116 -18.79 -14.06 -18.39
C ARG A 116 -19.06 -15.26 -17.52
N ASN A 117 -19.45 -16.37 -18.14
CA ASN A 117 -19.46 -17.66 -17.46
C ASN A 117 -18.01 -18.17 -17.32
N TYR A 118 -17.39 -17.86 -16.18
CA TYR A 118 -16.04 -18.33 -15.90
C TYR A 118 -16.07 -19.78 -15.41
N LYS A 119 -15.88 -20.73 -16.34
CA LYS A 119 -15.73 -22.15 -16.01
C LYS A 119 -14.36 -22.42 -15.34
N GLY A 120 -14.31 -23.42 -14.45
CA GLY A 120 -13.06 -23.91 -13.85
C GLY A 120 -12.41 -23.01 -12.79
N LEU A 121 -13.09 -21.98 -12.28
CA LEU A 121 -12.54 -21.16 -11.19
C LEU A 121 -12.63 -21.87 -9.84
N THR A 122 -11.52 -21.87 -9.10
CA THR A 122 -11.43 -22.46 -7.75
C THR A 122 -10.96 -21.45 -6.71
N GLY A 123 -11.11 -21.80 -5.42
CA GLY A 123 -10.57 -21.06 -4.28
C GLY A 123 -10.94 -19.57 -4.22
N ILE A 124 -9.94 -18.73 -3.94
CA ILE A 124 -10.14 -17.29 -3.74
C ILE A 124 -10.64 -16.60 -5.02
N ARG A 125 -10.23 -17.08 -6.21
CA ARG A 125 -10.66 -16.47 -7.47
C ARG A 125 -12.16 -16.64 -7.71
N LYS A 126 -12.72 -17.82 -7.40
CA LYS A 126 -14.17 -18.07 -7.43
C LYS A 126 -14.91 -17.15 -6.46
N LYS A 127 -14.43 -17.01 -5.22
CA LYS A 127 -15.03 -16.12 -4.21
C LYS A 127 -15.06 -14.66 -4.68
N LEU A 128 -13.96 -14.17 -5.25
CA LEU A 128 -13.87 -12.79 -5.75
C LEU A 128 -14.78 -12.56 -6.95
N VAL A 129 -14.83 -13.49 -7.91
CA VAL A 129 -15.77 -13.40 -9.05
C VAL A 129 -17.22 -13.43 -8.58
N ASN A 130 -17.55 -14.27 -7.60
CA ASN A 130 -18.90 -14.32 -7.04
C ASN A 130 -19.28 -13.01 -6.33
N LYS A 131 -18.31 -12.32 -5.69
CA LYS A 131 -18.54 -11.06 -4.96
C LYS A 131 -18.54 -9.82 -5.86
N TYR A 132 -17.67 -9.77 -6.87
CA TYR A 132 -17.38 -8.57 -7.66
C TYR A 132 -17.56 -8.79 -9.18
N GLY A 133 -18.01 -9.95 -9.63
CA GLY A 133 -18.43 -10.19 -11.01
C GLY A 133 -17.33 -10.31 -12.08
N HIS A 134 -16.04 -10.19 -11.75
CA HIS A 134 -14.95 -10.27 -12.73
C HIS A 134 -13.69 -10.95 -12.20
N ARG A 135 -12.87 -11.60 -13.07
CA ARG A 135 -11.70 -12.40 -12.65
C ARG A 135 -10.40 -11.59 -12.49
N HIS A 136 -10.31 -10.44 -13.14
CA HIS A 136 -9.13 -9.54 -13.11
C HIS A 136 -9.38 -8.36 -12.17
N ILE A 137 -9.51 -8.67 -10.87
CA ILE A 137 -9.82 -7.69 -9.83
C ILE A 137 -8.94 -7.91 -8.60
N LEU A 138 -8.78 -6.86 -7.80
CA LEU A 138 -7.99 -6.83 -6.57
C LEU A 138 -6.61 -7.45 -6.81
N LYS A 139 -6.26 -8.51 -6.07
CA LYS A 139 -4.97 -9.21 -6.23
C LYS A 139 -4.71 -9.84 -7.60
N PHE A 140 -5.74 -9.96 -8.46
CA PHE A 140 -5.63 -10.46 -9.84
C PHE A 140 -5.75 -9.35 -10.88
N PHE A 141 -5.85 -8.10 -10.45
CA PHE A 141 -5.84 -6.93 -11.32
C PHE A 141 -4.49 -6.80 -12.00
N ARG A 142 -4.52 -6.51 -13.31
CA ARG A 142 -3.34 -6.30 -14.15
C ARG A 142 -3.57 -5.01 -14.93
N PRO A 143 -3.10 -3.84 -14.47
CA PRO A 143 -3.32 -2.59 -15.18
C PRO A 143 -2.51 -2.57 -16.47
N HIS A 144 -3.19 -2.29 -17.59
CA HIS A 144 -2.59 -2.21 -18.90
C HIS A 144 -3.43 -1.34 -19.84
N ILE A 145 -2.83 -0.88 -20.93
CA ILE A 145 -3.57 -0.35 -22.09
C ILE A 145 -3.48 -1.37 -23.21
N THR A 146 -4.62 -1.86 -23.67
CA THR A 146 -4.67 -2.71 -24.87
C THR A 146 -4.33 -1.86 -26.08
N LEU A 147 -3.38 -2.32 -26.88
CA LEU A 147 -3.00 -1.66 -28.13
C LEU A 147 -3.68 -2.33 -29.33
N GLY A 148 -3.76 -3.66 -29.31
CA GLY A 148 -4.48 -4.43 -30.32
C GLY A 148 -4.34 -5.93 -30.10
N LYS A 149 -4.98 -6.69 -30.98
CA LYS A 149 -4.87 -8.15 -31.03
C LYS A 149 -4.44 -8.58 -32.42
N MET A 150 -3.37 -9.34 -32.53
CA MET A 150 -2.88 -9.80 -33.83
C MET A 150 -3.62 -11.05 -34.32
N LYS A 151 -3.74 -11.17 -35.64
CA LYS A 151 -4.29 -12.37 -36.30
C LYS A 151 -3.30 -13.53 -36.27
N ASP A 152 -2.02 -13.26 -36.56
CA ASP A 152 -0.93 -14.25 -36.48
C ASP A 152 -0.14 -14.12 -35.16
N LYS A 153 -0.18 -15.17 -34.34
CA LYS A 153 0.51 -15.20 -33.03
C LYS A 153 2.00 -15.51 -33.14
N LYS A 154 2.45 -16.17 -34.22
CA LYS A 154 3.84 -16.67 -34.34
C LYS A 154 4.84 -15.54 -34.51
N ASN A 155 4.47 -14.48 -35.22
CA ASN A 155 5.35 -13.34 -35.50
C ASN A 155 5.29 -12.20 -34.47
N LEU A 156 4.45 -12.33 -33.42
CA LEU A 156 4.19 -11.28 -32.44
C LEU A 156 5.45 -10.78 -31.73
N LYS A 157 6.33 -11.69 -31.29
CA LYS A 157 7.57 -11.28 -30.59
C LYS A 157 8.51 -10.48 -31.49
N LYS A 158 8.62 -10.87 -32.77
CA LYS A 158 9.47 -10.19 -33.76
C LYS A 158 8.95 -8.78 -34.02
N ILE A 159 7.66 -8.64 -34.30
CA ILE A 159 7.01 -7.34 -34.54
C ILE A 159 7.15 -6.44 -33.30
N LEU A 160 6.89 -6.97 -32.10
CA LEU A 160 7.03 -6.20 -30.85
C LEU A 160 8.47 -5.73 -30.57
N SER A 161 9.48 -6.52 -30.95
CA SER A 161 10.89 -6.13 -30.78
C SER A 161 11.32 -4.98 -31.69
N GLN A 162 10.68 -4.84 -32.86
CA GLN A 162 10.93 -3.79 -33.84
C GLN A 162 10.06 -2.54 -33.57
N THR A 163 9.02 -2.70 -32.77
CA THR A 163 8.08 -1.63 -32.42
C THR A 163 8.71 -0.67 -31.40
N LYS A 164 9.13 0.51 -31.85
CA LYS A 164 9.54 1.60 -30.94
C LYS A 164 8.32 2.24 -30.31
N ILE A 165 7.99 1.81 -29.10
CA ILE A 165 6.94 2.42 -28.30
C ILE A 165 7.51 3.70 -27.69
N PRO A 166 6.80 4.83 -27.72
CA PRO A 166 7.20 5.95 -26.89
C PRO A 166 7.26 5.46 -25.44
N ILE A 167 8.39 5.65 -24.75
CA ILE A 167 8.47 5.51 -23.30
C ILE A 167 7.46 6.50 -22.73
N SER A 168 6.23 6.04 -22.50
CA SER A 168 5.09 6.92 -22.33
C SER A 168 4.87 7.09 -20.84
N SER A 169 5.40 8.18 -20.32
CA SER A 169 4.87 8.73 -19.09
C SER A 169 3.72 9.66 -19.42
N PHE A 170 2.57 9.51 -18.76
CA PHE A 170 1.44 10.42 -18.92
C PHE A 170 0.74 10.62 -17.59
N VAL A 171 -0.02 11.71 -17.47
CA VAL A 171 -0.83 11.97 -16.27
C VAL A 171 -2.21 11.37 -16.49
N ALA A 172 -2.66 10.55 -15.54
CA ALA A 172 -4.05 10.20 -15.38
C ALA A 172 -4.72 11.35 -14.61
N ASP A 173 -5.62 12.06 -15.28
CA ASP A 173 -6.33 13.24 -14.76
C ASP A 173 -7.86 13.09 -14.85
N ASN A 174 -8.35 11.95 -15.34
CA ASN A 174 -9.77 11.65 -15.41
C ASN A 174 -10.06 10.15 -15.29
N ILE A 175 -11.25 9.84 -14.79
CA ILE A 175 -11.89 8.53 -14.93
C ILE A 175 -13.16 8.68 -15.76
N ALA A 176 -13.55 7.65 -16.47
CA ALA A 176 -14.74 7.68 -17.32
C ALA A 176 -15.61 6.43 -17.11
N VAL A 177 -16.92 6.64 -17.23
CA VAL A 177 -17.90 5.57 -17.39
C VAL A 177 -18.11 5.39 -18.90
N THR A 178 -17.95 4.15 -19.36
CA THR A 178 -17.93 3.82 -20.79
C THR A 178 -18.77 2.59 -21.09
N GLU A 179 -19.23 2.48 -22.33
CA GLU A 179 -19.78 1.23 -22.86
C GLU A 179 -18.70 0.46 -23.61
N VAL A 180 -18.89 -0.85 -23.62
CA VAL A 180 -17.91 -1.80 -24.11
C VAL A 180 -18.57 -2.89 -24.95
N ASP A 181 -17.83 -3.37 -25.95
CA ASP A 181 -18.24 -4.48 -26.79
C ASP A 181 -18.02 -5.85 -26.10
N ASN A 182 -18.23 -6.95 -26.83
CA ASN A 182 -18.03 -8.31 -26.33
C ASN A 182 -16.55 -8.64 -26.00
N TYR A 183 -15.60 -7.88 -26.54
CA TYR A 183 -14.17 -7.98 -26.28
C TYR A 183 -13.70 -7.05 -25.16
N SER A 184 -14.64 -6.40 -24.45
CA SER A 184 -14.34 -5.42 -23.41
C SER A 184 -13.52 -4.24 -23.94
N GLN A 185 -13.72 -3.86 -25.20
CA GLN A 185 -13.13 -2.67 -25.79
C GLN A 185 -14.12 -1.50 -25.69
N VAL A 186 -13.62 -0.33 -25.30
CA VAL A 186 -14.44 0.88 -25.15
C VAL A 186 -14.92 1.35 -26.52
N THR A 187 -16.23 1.34 -26.71
CA THR A 187 -16.91 1.79 -27.94
C THR A 187 -17.53 3.17 -27.78
N ARG A 188 -17.96 3.53 -26.57
CA ARG A 188 -18.58 4.83 -26.28
C ARG A 188 -18.19 5.34 -24.91
N ILE A 189 -17.74 6.60 -24.84
CA ILE A 189 -17.55 7.30 -23.56
C ILE A 189 -18.88 7.94 -23.17
N ILE A 190 -19.44 7.53 -22.03
CA ILE A 190 -20.74 8.05 -21.57
C ILE A 190 -20.53 9.33 -20.76
N LYS A 191 -19.62 9.29 -19.77
CA LYS A 191 -19.34 10.44 -18.90
C LYS A 191 -17.90 10.41 -18.39
N LYS A 192 -17.25 11.58 -18.37
CA LYS A 192 -15.90 11.77 -17.82
C LYS A 192 -15.99 12.52 -16.49
N PHE A 193 -15.08 12.19 -15.59
CA PHE A 193 -14.96 12.76 -14.26
C PHE A 193 -13.51 13.17 -14.05
N LYS A 194 -13.28 14.47 -13.83
CA LYS A 194 -11.94 14.99 -13.61
C LYS A 194 -11.45 14.59 -12.22
N LEU A 195 -10.20 14.13 -12.16
CA LEU A 195 -9.49 13.88 -10.92
C LEU A 195 -9.09 15.22 -10.32
N GLU A 196 -9.50 15.47 -9.08
CA GLU A 196 -9.26 16.74 -8.41
C GLU A 196 -8.10 16.61 -7.42
N PRO A 197 -7.19 17.60 -7.34
CA PRO A 197 -6.22 17.68 -6.27
C PRO A 197 -6.95 17.57 -4.93
N THR A 198 -6.48 16.71 -4.05
CA THR A 198 -7.12 16.49 -2.76
C THR A 198 -7.03 17.79 -1.96
N ARG A 199 -8.09 18.61 -1.99
CA ARG A 199 -8.19 19.83 -1.19
C ARG A 199 -8.29 19.37 0.26
N LEU A 200 -7.23 19.61 1.03
CA LEU A 200 -7.34 19.63 2.49
C LEU A 200 -8.45 20.66 2.82
N PRO A 201 -9.44 20.33 3.66
CA PRO A 201 -10.42 21.32 4.09
C PRO A 201 -9.67 22.50 4.70
N SER A 202 -9.88 23.69 4.13
CA SER A 202 -9.39 24.95 4.66
C SER A 202 -9.84 25.09 6.11
N GLN A 203 -8.90 25.40 7.00
CA GLN A 203 -9.14 25.68 8.41
C GLN A 203 -10.21 26.77 8.54
N ALA A 204 -11.40 26.40 8.99
CA ALA A 204 -12.36 27.36 9.49
C ALA A 204 -11.79 27.96 10.77
N LYS A 205 -11.61 29.29 10.77
CA LYS A 205 -11.22 30.07 11.94
C LYS A 205 -12.27 29.88 13.03
N PHE A 206 -11.89 29.29 14.16
CA PHE A 206 -12.58 29.47 15.43
C PHE A 206 -11.57 30.00 16.43
N GLY A 207 -11.78 31.26 16.83
CA GLY A 207 -11.09 31.87 17.96
C GLY A 207 -11.52 31.19 19.25
N GLY A 208 -10.56 31.06 20.17
CA GLY A 208 -10.75 30.45 21.48
C GLY A 208 -9.42 29.95 22.01
N GLN A 209 -8.76 30.76 22.84
CA GLN A 209 -7.61 30.33 23.63
C GLN A 209 -8.04 29.19 24.55
N VAL A 210 -7.49 27.98 24.34
CA VAL A 210 -7.51 26.91 25.34
C VAL A 210 -6.17 26.19 25.35
N ASN A 211 -5.62 26.07 26.56
CA ASN A 211 -4.32 25.53 26.92
C ASN A 211 -4.00 24.16 26.27
N ARG A 212 -2.83 24.09 25.64
CA ARG A 212 -2.34 22.93 24.89
C ARG A 212 -1.76 21.85 25.82
N ARG A 213 -2.53 20.79 26.07
CA ARG A 213 -1.97 19.43 26.27
C ARG A 213 -2.03 18.69 24.94
N ALA A 214 -0.87 18.45 24.33
CA ALA A 214 -0.73 17.80 23.04
C ALA A 214 -1.30 16.37 23.08
N THR A 215 -2.50 16.21 22.55
CA THR A 215 -3.08 14.91 22.21
C THR A 215 -3.08 14.77 20.69
N SER A 216 -1.98 14.26 20.14
CA SER A 216 -1.87 13.95 18.71
C SER A 216 -2.62 12.65 18.39
N THR A 217 -3.93 12.75 18.22
CA THR A 217 -4.71 11.77 17.43
C THR A 217 -4.33 11.88 15.94
N PRO A 218 -4.48 10.80 15.15
CA PRO A 218 -4.28 10.88 13.70
C PRO A 218 -5.11 12.02 13.12
N LYS A 219 -4.57 12.76 12.14
CA LYS A 219 -5.31 13.81 11.39
C LYS A 219 -6.65 13.30 10.85
N SER A 220 -6.81 11.99 10.59
CA SER A 220 -8.10 11.33 10.38
C SER A 220 -8.06 9.80 10.57
N ILE A 221 -9.20 9.16 10.85
CA ILE A 221 -9.35 7.68 10.82
C ILE A 221 -9.00 7.11 9.43
N ARG A 222 -9.18 7.90 8.36
CA ARG A 222 -8.89 7.50 6.98
C ARG A 222 -7.40 7.27 6.75
N ASP A 223 -6.54 8.11 7.33
CA ASP A 223 -5.08 7.96 7.20
C ASP A 223 -4.59 6.64 7.81
N LEU A 224 -5.18 6.27 8.95
CA LEU A 224 -4.87 5.01 9.63
C LEU A 224 -5.29 3.79 8.80
N GLN A 225 -6.48 3.82 8.20
CA GLN A 225 -6.95 2.75 7.32
C GLN A 225 -6.07 2.60 6.09
N GLU A 226 -5.64 3.71 5.48
CA GLU A 226 -4.71 3.69 4.35
C GLU A 226 -3.36 3.11 4.76
N ALA A 227 -2.80 3.53 5.90
CA ALA A 227 -1.56 2.96 6.42
C ALA A 227 -1.66 1.44 6.62
N VAL A 228 -2.78 0.94 7.15
CA VAL A 228 -3.05 -0.50 7.28
C VAL A 228 -3.11 -1.19 5.91
N LYS A 229 -3.75 -0.58 4.91
CA LYS A 229 -3.78 -1.12 3.54
C LYS A 229 -2.37 -1.22 2.94
N ILE A 230 -1.55 -0.19 3.12
CA ILE A 230 -0.16 -0.19 2.66
C ILE A 230 0.68 -1.27 3.34
N LEU A 231 0.55 -1.46 4.66
CA LEU A 231 1.22 -2.55 5.36
C LEU A 231 0.77 -3.92 4.83
N LYS A 232 -0.53 -4.13 4.60
CA LYS A 232 -1.07 -5.37 4.02
C LYS A 232 -0.56 -5.64 2.61
N ALA A 233 -0.29 -4.59 1.83
CA ALA A 233 0.30 -4.68 0.50
C ALA A 233 1.84 -4.88 0.52
N GLY A 234 2.48 -4.94 1.69
CA GLY A 234 3.94 -5.05 1.81
C GLY A 234 4.67 -3.74 1.50
N GLY A 235 3.98 -2.61 1.66
CA GLY A 235 4.56 -1.27 1.64
C GLY A 235 5.09 -0.83 3.00
N ILE A 236 5.51 0.43 3.07
CA ILE A 236 6.20 1.05 4.20
C ILE A 236 5.34 2.19 4.74
N VAL A 237 5.23 2.27 6.06
CA VAL A 237 4.54 3.37 6.74
C VAL A 237 5.52 4.15 7.59
N VAL A 238 5.62 5.45 7.32
CA VAL A 238 6.26 6.41 8.22
C VAL A 238 5.23 6.79 9.28
N TYR A 239 5.57 6.71 10.55
CA TYR A 239 4.65 7.01 11.64
C TYR A 239 5.38 7.53 12.89
N PRO A 240 4.72 8.35 13.72
CA PRO A 240 5.30 8.86 14.96
C PRO A 240 5.31 7.79 16.06
N THR A 241 6.37 7.82 16.88
CA THR A 241 6.45 7.09 18.16
C THR A 241 6.66 8.07 19.31
N ASP A 242 6.72 7.54 20.53
CA ASP A 242 7.09 8.24 21.77
C ASP A 242 8.58 8.63 21.82
N THR A 243 9.39 8.25 20.83
CA THR A 243 10.82 8.59 20.76
C THR A 243 11.19 9.39 19.50
N SER A 244 10.76 8.96 18.32
CA SER A 244 11.05 9.60 17.03
C SER A 244 10.11 9.06 15.95
N TYR A 245 10.16 9.56 14.73
CA TYR A 245 9.46 8.90 13.61
C TYR A 245 10.12 7.56 13.26
N GLY A 246 9.31 6.58 12.92
CA GLY A 246 9.73 5.24 12.52
C GLY A 246 9.27 4.85 11.11
N LEU A 247 9.96 3.89 10.51
CA LEU A 247 9.59 3.19 9.28
C LEU A 247 9.07 1.80 9.66
N ALA A 248 7.79 1.56 9.44
CA ALA A 248 7.12 0.29 9.70
C ALA A 248 6.85 -0.50 8.42
N VAL A 249 7.00 -1.82 8.51
CA VAL A 249 6.51 -2.80 7.52
C VAL A 249 5.92 -4.01 8.24
N ASP A 250 5.13 -4.83 7.53
CA ASP A 250 4.64 -6.11 8.04
C ASP A 250 5.82 -7.03 8.44
N ALA A 251 5.95 -7.34 9.74
CA ALA A 251 7.02 -8.18 10.25
C ALA A 251 6.91 -9.65 9.80
N THR A 252 5.73 -10.07 9.33
CA THR A 252 5.45 -11.42 8.83
C THR A 252 5.75 -11.59 7.35
N ASN A 253 5.94 -10.47 6.63
CA ASN A 253 6.21 -10.45 5.19
C ASN A 253 7.73 -10.30 4.92
N VAL A 254 8.33 -11.36 4.39
CA VAL A 254 9.78 -11.41 4.09
C VAL A 254 10.20 -10.30 3.13
N ASP A 255 9.43 -10.02 2.08
CA ASP A 255 9.81 -9.03 1.08
C ASP A 255 9.66 -7.61 1.61
N ALA A 256 8.64 -7.36 2.43
CA ALA A 256 8.48 -6.06 3.09
C ALA A 256 9.64 -5.77 4.06
N VAL A 257 10.07 -6.78 4.84
CA VAL A 257 11.25 -6.64 5.71
C VAL A 257 12.52 -6.39 4.90
N LYS A 258 12.73 -7.07 3.77
CA LYS A 258 13.87 -6.80 2.87
C LYS A 258 13.85 -5.36 2.34
N LYS A 259 12.67 -4.88 1.90
CA LYS A 259 12.49 -3.48 1.45
C LYS A 259 12.88 -2.49 2.55
N LEU A 260 12.53 -2.76 3.82
CA LEU A 260 12.92 -1.90 4.94
C LEU A 260 14.44 -1.82 5.13
N TYR A 261 15.14 -2.97 5.10
CA TYR A 261 16.61 -2.99 5.20
C TYR A 261 17.26 -2.22 4.04
N GLN A 262 16.78 -2.44 2.81
CA GLN A 262 17.27 -1.77 1.61
C GLN A 262 17.05 -0.25 1.67
N LEU A 263 15.83 0.18 2.03
CA LEU A 263 15.48 1.61 2.13
C LEU A 263 16.36 2.32 3.16
N LYS A 264 16.64 1.68 4.31
CA LYS A 264 17.47 2.27 5.35
C LYS A 264 18.98 2.24 5.02
N GLY A 265 19.40 1.41 4.06
CA GLY A 265 20.81 1.07 3.87
C GLY A 265 21.38 0.32 5.08
N ARG A 266 20.56 -0.49 5.77
CA ARG A 266 20.96 -1.23 6.97
C ARG A 266 21.51 -2.60 6.58
N ASN A 267 22.62 -3.00 7.19
CA ASN A 267 23.16 -4.35 7.04
C ASN A 267 22.21 -5.40 7.66
N PHE A 268 21.92 -6.49 6.93
CA PHE A 268 21.08 -7.61 7.39
C PHE A 268 21.60 -8.33 8.64
N LYS A 269 22.89 -8.13 9.00
CA LYS A 269 23.48 -8.62 10.26
C LYS A 269 23.07 -7.80 11.49
N LYS A 270 22.36 -6.67 11.33
CA LYS A 270 21.92 -5.82 12.44
C LYS A 270 20.43 -6.03 12.72
N PRO A 271 20.05 -6.63 13.87
CA PRO A 271 18.65 -6.95 14.16
C PRO A 271 17.77 -5.71 14.22
N ILE A 272 16.47 -5.90 13.99
CA ILE A 272 15.44 -4.86 14.08
C ILE A 272 14.35 -5.34 15.05
N HIS A 273 13.92 -4.45 15.94
CA HIS A 273 12.88 -4.76 16.91
C HIS A 273 11.48 -4.69 16.29
N VAL A 274 10.54 -5.37 16.94
CA VAL A 274 9.16 -5.53 16.50
C VAL A 274 8.21 -4.88 17.49
N ILE A 275 7.15 -4.28 16.97
CA ILE A 275 5.97 -3.88 17.74
C ILE A 275 4.85 -4.85 17.44
N ALA A 276 4.30 -5.47 18.48
CA ALA A 276 3.18 -6.40 18.36
C ALA A 276 1.90 -5.77 18.95
N PRO A 277 0.72 -6.11 18.41
CA PRO A 277 -0.55 -5.68 19.01
C PRO A 277 -0.72 -6.35 20.37
N LEU A 278 -1.33 -5.65 21.34
CA LEU A 278 -1.65 -6.18 22.67
C LEU A 278 -3.14 -6.54 22.81
N GLY A 279 -3.99 -6.15 21.85
CA GLY A 279 -5.38 -6.58 21.75
C GLY A 279 -6.35 -5.71 22.54
N LYS A 280 -6.07 -4.40 22.65
CA LYS A 280 -6.91 -3.44 23.39
C LYS A 280 -8.09 -2.89 22.58
N SER A 281 -8.16 -3.12 21.26
CA SER A 281 -9.24 -2.59 20.42
C SER A 281 -10.37 -3.61 20.22
N SER A 282 -11.59 -3.19 20.57
CA SER A 282 -12.85 -3.97 20.54
C SER A 282 -13.26 -4.52 19.17
N HIS A 283 -12.55 -4.20 18.10
CA HIS A 283 -12.92 -4.61 16.73
C HIS A 283 -12.19 -5.87 16.24
N THR A 284 -11.27 -6.46 17.02
CA THR A 284 -10.73 -7.80 16.72
C THR A 284 -10.29 -8.52 18.01
N PRO A 285 -11.22 -9.07 18.80
CA PRO A 285 -10.93 -9.59 20.13
C PRO A 285 -10.38 -11.02 20.09
N VAL A 286 -9.21 -11.28 19.47
CA VAL A 286 -8.62 -12.64 19.55
C VAL A 286 -7.08 -12.71 19.54
N TYR A 287 -6.31 -11.73 19.05
CA TYR A 287 -4.91 -12.00 18.63
C TYR A 287 -3.77 -11.24 19.34
N GLY A 288 -4.02 -10.25 20.19
CA GLY A 288 -2.97 -9.37 20.74
C GLY A 288 -1.87 -10.09 21.53
N ARG A 289 -2.15 -10.57 22.75
CA ARG A 289 -1.18 -11.37 23.53
C ARG A 289 -0.71 -12.64 22.80
N LYS A 290 -1.57 -13.22 21.96
CA LYS A 290 -1.22 -14.42 21.15
C LYS A 290 -0.03 -14.18 20.24
N TRP A 291 0.19 -12.96 19.73
CA TRP A 291 1.35 -12.69 18.88
C TRP A 291 2.65 -12.76 19.66
N LEU A 292 2.76 -12.13 20.83
CA LEU A 292 3.99 -12.17 21.61
C LEU A 292 4.37 -13.60 22.01
N ASP A 293 3.40 -14.40 22.48
CA ASP A 293 3.62 -15.81 22.87
C ASP A 293 3.97 -16.75 21.69
N ARG A 294 3.60 -16.34 20.47
CA ARG A 294 3.97 -17.05 19.23
C ARG A 294 5.37 -16.68 18.75
N ILE A 295 5.82 -15.44 18.99
CA ILE A 295 7.07 -14.92 18.42
C ILE A 295 8.25 -15.14 19.35
N VAL A 296 8.09 -14.91 20.65
CA VAL A 296 9.18 -14.97 21.64
C VAL A 296 8.81 -15.79 22.87
N ARG A 297 9.82 -16.20 23.65
CA ARG A 297 9.63 -16.81 24.97
C ARG A 297 9.58 -15.70 26.03
N ILE A 298 8.41 -15.46 26.61
CA ILE A 298 8.23 -14.45 27.68
C ILE A 298 8.49 -15.10 29.04
N ASN A 299 9.56 -14.68 29.72
CA ASN A 299 9.92 -15.13 31.07
C ASN A 299 9.27 -14.25 32.17
N PRO A 300 9.31 -14.65 33.46
CA PRO A 300 8.70 -13.87 34.55
C PRO A 300 9.23 -12.43 34.67
N GLN A 301 10.53 -12.24 34.47
CA GLN A 301 11.15 -10.91 34.48
C GLN A 301 10.58 -10.01 33.36
N ALA A 302 10.41 -10.55 32.15
CA ALA A 302 9.78 -9.84 31.05
C ALA A 302 8.33 -9.44 31.37
N LYS A 303 7.55 -10.32 32.03
CA LYS A 303 6.18 -10.00 32.47
C LYS A 303 6.15 -8.81 33.44
N LYS A 304 7.03 -8.79 34.45
CA LYS A 304 7.15 -7.66 35.41
C LYS A 304 7.44 -6.35 34.67
N LEU A 305 8.44 -6.36 33.79
CA LEU A 305 8.85 -5.17 33.05
C LEU A 305 7.83 -4.69 32.01
N ILE A 306 7.11 -5.60 31.36
CA ILE A 306 5.98 -5.25 30.48
C ILE A 306 4.88 -4.57 31.30
N LYS A 307 4.52 -5.13 32.47
CA LYS A 307 3.47 -4.56 33.33
C LYS A 307 3.82 -3.13 33.77
N GLU A 308 5.07 -2.88 34.11
CA GLU A 308 5.53 -1.61 34.66
C GLU A 308 5.77 -0.54 33.58
N PHE A 309 6.43 -0.90 32.47
CA PHE A 309 6.97 0.09 31.54
C PHE A 309 6.29 0.11 30.18
N TRP A 310 5.32 -0.77 29.91
CA TRP A 310 4.55 -0.75 28.66
C TRP A 310 3.11 -0.26 28.86
N PRO A 311 2.61 0.62 27.97
CA PRO A 311 3.30 1.20 26.82
C PRO A 311 4.42 2.19 27.20
N GLY A 312 5.54 2.19 26.47
CA GLY A 312 6.65 3.09 26.79
C GLY A 312 7.98 2.86 26.06
N PRO A 313 9.02 3.61 26.44
CA PRO A 313 10.33 3.61 25.79
C PRO A 313 11.24 2.46 26.26
N LEU A 314 10.69 1.27 26.49
CA LEU A 314 11.44 0.06 26.87
C LEU A 314 11.34 -1.00 25.76
N THR A 315 12.48 -1.51 25.31
CA THR A 315 12.60 -2.62 24.35
C THR A 315 13.20 -3.84 25.05
N LEU A 316 12.52 -4.98 24.97
CA LEU A 316 12.94 -6.23 25.59
C LEU A 316 13.50 -7.18 24.52
N VAL A 317 14.74 -7.64 24.67
CA VAL A 317 15.33 -8.68 23.83
C VAL A 317 15.13 -10.03 24.50
N LEU A 318 14.35 -10.89 23.84
CA LEU A 318 13.91 -12.19 24.33
C LEU A 318 14.28 -13.32 23.37
N PRO A 319 14.34 -14.58 23.83
CA PRO A 319 14.60 -15.71 22.95
C PRO A 319 13.51 -15.83 21.88
N LEU A 320 13.91 -15.93 20.61
CA LEU A 320 13.00 -16.09 19.48
C LEU A 320 12.43 -17.51 19.46
N LYS A 321 11.10 -17.61 19.38
CA LYS A 321 10.35 -18.87 19.26
C LYS A 321 9.91 -19.14 17.82
N ALA A 322 9.56 -18.10 17.06
CA ALA A 322 9.03 -18.27 15.72
C ALA A 322 10.11 -18.69 14.70
N LYS A 323 9.77 -19.68 13.87
CA LYS A 323 10.69 -20.26 12.87
C LYS A 323 10.56 -19.64 11.47
N TRP A 324 9.51 -18.86 11.21
CA TRP A 324 9.28 -18.27 9.89
C TRP A 324 10.42 -17.34 9.46
N LYS A 325 10.72 -17.32 8.15
CA LYS A 325 11.92 -16.69 7.56
C LYS A 325 12.05 -15.20 7.89
N SER A 326 10.94 -14.47 7.97
CA SER A 326 11.00 -13.03 8.31
C SER A 326 11.54 -12.82 9.72
N TRP A 327 11.19 -13.66 10.70
CA TRP A 327 11.69 -13.55 12.07
C TRP A 327 13.18 -13.85 12.18
N GLN A 328 13.68 -14.80 11.40
CA GLN A 328 15.11 -15.12 11.35
C GLN A 328 15.92 -13.95 10.77
N MET A 329 15.36 -13.26 9.77
CA MET A 329 15.96 -12.05 9.22
C MET A 329 15.89 -10.85 10.19
N LEU A 330 14.83 -10.75 10.99
CA LEU A 330 14.68 -9.69 12.00
C LEU A 330 15.58 -9.91 13.22
N SER A 331 15.81 -11.16 13.61
CA SER A 331 16.78 -11.52 14.66
C SER A 331 18.22 -11.46 14.17
N ALA A 332 18.45 -11.28 12.86
CA ALA A 332 19.76 -11.30 12.23
C ALA A 332 20.60 -12.54 12.61
N GLY A 333 19.94 -13.71 12.76
CA GLY A 333 20.60 -14.97 13.13
C GLY A 333 20.98 -15.09 14.61
N THR A 334 20.76 -14.06 15.45
CA THR A 334 21.13 -14.10 16.88
C THR A 334 20.26 -15.02 17.73
N LYS A 335 19.20 -15.61 17.15
CA LYS A 335 18.15 -16.38 17.85
C LYS A 335 17.39 -15.59 18.93
N ASN A 336 17.56 -14.26 18.98
CA ASN A 336 16.92 -13.37 19.92
C ASN A 336 16.21 -12.23 19.18
N LEU A 337 15.09 -11.74 19.71
CA LEU A 337 14.30 -10.68 19.07
C LEU A 337 13.94 -9.59 20.07
N GLY A 338 14.13 -8.34 19.65
CA GLY A 338 13.65 -7.17 20.38
C GLY A 338 12.15 -6.97 20.17
N ILE A 339 11.38 -6.82 21.25
CA ILE A 339 9.97 -6.45 21.23
C ILE A 339 9.75 -5.13 21.97
N ARG A 340 8.77 -4.33 21.51
CA ARG A 340 8.38 -3.05 22.13
C ARG A 340 6.88 -2.81 21.96
N TYR A 341 6.27 -2.09 22.89
CA TYR A 341 4.96 -1.45 22.69
C TYR A 341 5.05 0.03 23.06
N PRO A 342 5.10 0.97 22.07
CA PRO A 342 5.40 2.38 22.31
C PRO A 342 4.24 3.15 22.96
N ALA A 343 4.55 4.18 23.76
CA ALA A 343 3.58 5.10 24.37
C ALA A 343 3.11 6.22 23.42
N HIS A 344 2.69 5.85 22.20
CA HIS A 344 2.19 6.80 21.22
C HIS A 344 0.86 6.35 20.61
N LYS A 345 -0.18 7.18 20.73
CA LYS A 345 -1.56 6.83 20.32
C LYS A 345 -1.63 6.37 18.86
N ILE A 346 -0.95 7.06 17.95
CA ILE A 346 -0.93 6.69 16.51
C ILE A 346 -0.19 5.36 16.28
N ALA A 347 0.91 5.11 16.98
CA ALA A 347 1.67 3.86 16.85
C ALA A 347 0.85 2.66 17.35
N GLN A 348 0.19 2.83 18.49
CA GLN A 348 -0.71 1.82 19.06
C GLN A 348 -1.91 1.58 18.13
N ALA A 349 -2.57 2.63 17.67
CA ALA A 349 -3.68 2.52 16.73
C ALA A 349 -3.27 1.80 15.43
N LEU A 350 -2.07 2.06 14.92
CA LEU A 350 -1.55 1.41 13.70
C LEU A 350 -1.36 -0.09 13.90
N VAL A 351 -0.63 -0.51 14.94
CA VAL A 351 -0.35 -1.93 15.15
C VAL A 351 -1.62 -2.72 15.53
N GLU A 352 -2.51 -2.12 16.33
CA GLU A 352 -3.79 -2.73 16.71
C GLU A 352 -4.71 -2.87 15.49
N SER A 353 -4.84 -1.82 14.66
CA SER A 353 -5.68 -1.86 13.45
C SER A 353 -5.11 -2.76 12.35
N PHE A 354 -3.78 -2.91 12.30
CA PHE A 354 -3.14 -3.85 11.40
C PHE A 354 -3.37 -5.31 11.83
N GLY A 355 -3.49 -5.56 13.14
CA GLY A 355 -3.80 -6.87 13.71
C GLY A 355 -2.65 -7.89 13.64
N LYS A 356 -1.46 -7.46 13.21
CA LYS A 356 -0.23 -8.25 13.12
C LYS A 356 0.97 -7.42 13.62
N PRO A 357 2.10 -8.06 13.94
CA PRO A 357 3.30 -7.33 14.33
C PRO A 357 3.88 -6.54 13.16
N ILE A 358 4.35 -5.33 13.45
CA ILE A 358 5.13 -4.50 12.54
C ILE A 358 6.58 -4.49 12.99
N THR A 359 7.52 -4.61 12.07
CA THR A 359 8.93 -4.34 12.40
C THR A 359 9.19 -2.86 12.17
N THR A 360 10.01 -2.25 13.02
CA THR A 360 10.23 -0.80 12.95
C THR A 360 11.65 -0.39 13.28
N THR A 361 12.08 0.71 12.66
CA THR A 361 13.36 1.37 12.90
C THR A 361 13.15 2.87 12.73
N SER A 362 14.04 3.71 13.28
CA SER A 362 13.96 5.16 13.07
C SER A 362 13.93 5.54 11.59
N ALA A 363 13.15 6.57 11.27
CA ALA A 363 12.89 7.07 9.92
C ALA A 363 13.98 8.03 9.44
N ASN A 364 15.22 7.55 9.49
CA ASN A 364 16.42 8.21 9.03
C ASN A 364 17.25 7.27 8.16
N ILE A 365 18.10 7.84 7.31
CA ILE A 365 19.16 7.05 6.64
C ILE A 365 20.13 6.54 7.71
N SER A 366 20.60 5.30 7.57
CA SER A 366 21.56 4.73 8.52
C SER A 366 22.78 5.65 8.70
N GLY A 367 23.07 6.03 9.95
CA GLY A 367 24.18 6.93 10.31
C GLY A 367 23.81 8.41 10.40
N LYS A 368 22.61 8.83 9.96
CA LYS A 368 22.12 10.21 10.13
C LYS A 368 21.36 10.41 11.44
N SER A 369 21.08 11.65 11.80
CA SER A 369 20.23 12.01 12.94
C SER A 369 18.81 11.44 12.80
N ASP A 370 18.18 11.13 13.94
CA ASP A 370 16.76 10.75 13.99
C ASP A 370 15.87 11.93 13.58
N THR A 371 14.67 11.62 13.11
CA THR A 371 13.70 12.57 12.57
C THR A 371 12.49 12.75 13.50
N TYR A 372 12.03 13.99 13.65
CA TYR A 372 10.97 14.41 14.56
C TYR A 372 9.80 15.08 13.85
N SER A 373 9.83 15.19 12.52
CA SER A 373 8.67 15.57 11.69
C SER A 373 8.66 14.81 10.37
N VAL A 374 7.51 14.80 9.68
CA VAL A 374 7.38 14.20 8.34
C VAL A 374 8.27 14.94 7.32
N GLU A 375 8.44 16.25 7.48
CA GLU A 375 9.30 17.08 6.63
C GLU A 375 10.76 16.64 6.75
N GLU A 376 11.26 16.42 7.97
CA GLU A 376 12.63 15.93 8.21
C GLU A 376 12.83 14.53 7.59
N VAL A 377 11.83 13.65 7.69
CA VAL A 377 11.85 12.33 7.03
C VAL A 377 11.96 12.52 5.51
N LYS A 378 11.09 13.32 4.91
CA LYS A 378 11.09 13.58 3.46
C LYS A 378 12.44 14.15 3.01
N GLN A 379 13.00 15.10 3.75
CA GLN A 379 14.32 15.67 3.46
C GLN A 379 15.41 14.60 3.44
N GLN A 380 15.47 13.71 4.42
CA GLN A 380 16.49 12.66 4.43
C GLN A 380 16.31 11.65 3.29
N PHE A 381 15.07 11.31 2.93
CA PHE A 381 14.79 10.34 1.87
C PHE A 381 14.59 10.98 0.48
N THR A 382 14.83 12.28 0.28
CA THR A 382 14.64 12.98 -1.02
C THR A 382 15.39 12.34 -2.19
N LYS A 383 16.62 11.83 -1.97
CA LYS A 383 17.44 11.19 -3.02
C LYS A 383 17.03 9.74 -3.33
N LEU A 384 16.33 9.09 -2.41
CA LEU A 384 15.75 7.77 -2.64
C LEU A 384 14.35 8.01 -3.18
N ARG A 385 14.14 7.82 -4.49
CA ARG A 385 12.81 7.89 -5.14
C ARG A 385 11.79 7.32 -4.17
N LEU A 386 11.00 8.19 -3.52
CA LEU A 386 9.97 7.79 -2.58
C LEU A 386 8.96 7.01 -3.41
N SER A 387 9.15 5.69 -3.43
CA SER A 387 8.29 4.76 -4.17
C SER A 387 6.88 4.93 -3.65
N THR A 388 5.90 4.70 -4.51
CA THR A 388 4.46 4.74 -4.21
C THR A 388 3.99 3.65 -3.22
N ASP A 389 4.96 2.98 -2.58
CA ASP A 389 4.85 2.02 -1.48
C ASP A 389 4.96 2.68 -0.10
N ILE A 390 5.25 3.99 0.00
CA ILE A 390 5.42 4.71 1.28
C ILE A 390 4.17 5.57 1.59
N THR A 391 3.60 5.39 2.78
CA THR A 391 2.55 6.27 3.35
C THR A 391 3.06 6.95 4.62
N PHE A 392 2.56 8.14 4.92
CA PHE A 392 2.93 8.92 6.09
C PHE A 392 1.72 9.08 7.02
N LEU A 393 1.86 8.65 8.27
CA LEU A 393 0.99 9.08 9.36
C LEU A 393 1.67 10.26 10.03
N ASP A 394 1.12 11.45 9.83
CA ASP A 394 1.66 12.69 10.40
C ASP A 394 1.10 12.93 11.81
N GLY A 395 1.97 12.84 12.81
CA GLY A 395 1.68 13.20 14.20
C GLY A 395 2.12 14.61 14.58
N GLY A 396 2.54 15.43 13.60
CA GLY A 396 3.16 16.73 13.82
C GLY A 396 4.62 16.61 14.26
N LYS A 397 5.14 17.70 14.83
CA LYS A 397 6.49 17.78 15.36
C LYS A 397 6.57 17.10 16.74
N LEU A 398 7.41 16.09 16.84
CA LEU A 398 7.65 15.35 18.08
C LEU A 398 8.68 16.07 18.95
N PRO A 399 8.58 15.99 20.29
CA PRO A 399 9.65 16.40 21.17
C PRO A 399 10.89 15.53 20.94
N LYS A 400 12.08 16.13 21.03
CA LYS A 400 13.33 15.37 20.98
C LYS A 400 13.45 14.52 22.24
N GLN A 401 13.56 13.21 22.06
CA GLN A 401 13.63 12.22 23.12
C GLN A 401 14.77 11.26 22.85
N GLN A 402 15.38 10.73 23.90
CA GLN A 402 16.37 9.67 23.74
C GLN A 402 15.71 8.41 23.14
N PRO A 403 16.43 7.62 22.32
CA PRO A 403 15.95 6.32 21.87
C PRO A 403 15.58 5.40 23.05
N SER A 404 14.69 4.43 22.80
CA SER A 404 14.27 3.48 23.84
C SER A 404 15.43 2.79 24.54
N THR A 405 15.27 2.56 25.84
CA THR A 405 16.17 1.68 26.60
C THR A 405 16.02 0.26 26.05
N VAL A 406 17.13 -0.40 25.73
CA VAL A 406 17.13 -1.77 25.22
C VAL A 406 17.77 -2.68 26.26
N ILE A 407 17.03 -3.68 26.70
CA ILE A 407 17.53 -4.66 27.67
C ILE A 407 17.45 -6.08 27.11
N SER A 408 18.45 -6.89 27.42
CA SER A 408 18.47 -8.32 27.18
C SER A 408 18.02 -9.07 28.42
N LEU A 409 17.16 -10.07 28.24
CA LEU A 409 16.67 -10.98 29.29
C LEU A 409 16.92 -12.45 28.89
N ILE A 410 18.03 -12.74 28.20
CA ILE A 410 18.34 -14.09 27.69
C ILE A 410 18.93 -15.00 28.78
N LYS A 411 19.91 -14.49 29.52
CA LYS A 411 20.49 -15.13 30.70
C LYS A 411 20.34 -14.17 31.88
N ASP A 412 21.16 -13.13 31.88
CA ASP A 412 21.10 -12.04 32.84
C ASP A 412 20.46 -10.79 32.27
N VAL A 413 20.03 -9.90 33.17
CA VAL A 413 19.50 -8.59 32.83
C VAL A 413 20.65 -7.68 32.39
N LYS A 414 20.80 -7.49 31.08
CA LYS A 414 21.86 -6.65 30.50
C LYS A 414 21.26 -5.47 29.74
N ILE A 415 21.67 -4.24 30.08
CA ILE A 415 21.32 -3.06 29.29
C ILE A 415 22.22 -3.04 28.05
N LEU A 416 21.61 -3.19 26.87
CA LEU A 416 22.29 -3.14 25.57
C LEU A 416 22.35 -1.71 25.02
N ARG A 417 21.39 -0.85 25.42
CA ARG A 417 21.37 0.57 25.09
C ARG A 417 20.69 1.35 26.22
N ALA A 418 21.38 2.36 26.74
CA ALA A 418 20.80 3.30 27.69
C ALA A 418 19.74 4.18 27.01
N GLY A 419 18.73 4.60 27.76
CA GLY A 419 17.67 5.48 27.30
C GLY A 419 16.86 5.99 28.50
N PRO A 420 15.57 6.36 28.31
CA PRO A 420 14.77 7.02 29.35
C PRO A 420 14.53 6.19 30.63
N ILE A 421 14.67 4.86 30.60
CA ILE A 421 14.47 3.99 31.76
C ILE A 421 15.83 3.61 32.33
N SER A 422 16.12 4.10 33.53
CA SER A 422 17.41 3.87 34.20
C SER A 422 17.57 2.43 34.71
N ARG A 423 18.83 2.00 34.90
CA ARG A 423 19.15 0.71 35.55
C ARG A 423 18.48 0.56 36.91
N LYS A 424 18.46 1.64 37.72
CA LYS A 424 17.83 1.65 39.04
C LYS A 424 16.33 1.34 38.97
N GLN A 425 15.62 1.95 38.01
CA GLN A 425 14.20 1.67 37.78
C GLN A 425 13.96 0.22 37.33
N ILE A 426 14.78 -0.30 36.41
CA ILE A 426 14.68 -1.70 35.96
C ILE A 426 14.86 -2.67 37.13
N LEU A 427 15.92 -2.50 37.94
CA LEU A 427 16.18 -3.37 39.08
C LEU A 427 15.08 -3.27 40.15
N LYS A 428 14.53 -2.07 40.39
CA LYS A 428 13.40 -1.87 41.31
C LYS A 428 12.16 -2.65 40.85
N ALA A 429 11.84 -2.62 39.56
CA ALA A 429 10.69 -3.33 39.00
C ALA A 429 10.85 -4.86 38.93
N LEU A 430 12.08 -5.37 39.05
CA LEU A 430 12.39 -6.80 39.04
C LEU A 430 12.39 -7.45 40.43
N LYS A 431 12.59 -6.65 41.49
CA LYS A 431 12.26 -7.06 42.86
C LYS A 431 10.77 -7.44 42.92
#